data_AF-A0A1T4LAM0-F1
#
_entry.id   AF-A0A1T4LAM0-F1
#
_cell.length_a   1.000
_cell.length_b   1.000
_cell.length_c   1.000
_cell.angle_alpha   90.00
_cell.angle_beta   90.00
_cell.angle_gamma   90.00
#
_symmetry.space_group_name_H-M   'P 1'
#
loop_
_entity.id
_entity.type
_entity.pdbx_description
1 polymer ?
#
loop_
_entity_poly.entity_id
_entity_poly.type
_entity_poly.pdbx_seq_one_letter_code
_entity_poly.pdbx_strand_id
1 'polypeptide(L)'
;MKKKLLFFMAILALSAQGQEIVNKDVKFTEPTYGVCSKEMSVEVKDGKIVSFSAVRGCPGNLLAISKLLPGMEVSRVIELLDDNYCAGAPLEGYTSCMDNLVEMLKYHVYEQGEGHIKEIRSNQKAKKRIDVAYFGHVCSGCGICNGKFA
;
A
#
# COMPACT_ATOMS: atom_id res chain seq x y z
N MET A 1 -34.02 26.19 -2.84
CA MET A 1 -32.59 26.34 -3.23
C MET A 1 -31.62 26.27 -2.04
N LYS A 2 -31.92 26.90 -0.89
CA LYS A 2 -31.05 26.85 0.32
C LYS A 2 -30.79 25.45 0.90
N LYS A 3 -31.80 24.55 0.87
CA LYS A 3 -31.65 23.16 1.34
C LYS A 3 -30.72 22.29 0.47
N LYS A 4 -30.68 22.52 -0.85
CA LYS A 4 -29.73 21.83 -1.75
C LYS A 4 -28.30 22.34 -1.56
N LEU A 5 -28.15 23.62 -1.24
CA LEU A 5 -26.85 24.24 -0.94
C LEU A 5 -26.27 23.74 0.40
N LEU A 6 -27.11 23.60 1.43
CA LEU A 6 -26.72 23.01 2.72
C LEU A 6 -26.32 21.53 2.62
N PHE A 7 -27.00 20.77 1.76
CA PHE A 7 -26.65 19.36 1.50
C PHE A 7 -25.30 19.22 0.80
N PHE A 8 -24.98 20.12 -0.13
CA PHE A 8 -23.70 20.15 -0.83
C PHE A 8 -22.52 20.53 0.09
N MET A 9 -22.75 21.45 1.05
CA MET A 9 -21.72 21.84 2.04
C MET A 9 -21.44 20.72 3.06
N ALA A 10 -22.44 19.90 3.43
CA ALA A 10 -22.24 18.75 4.31
C ALA A 10 -21.44 17.62 3.65
N ILE A 11 -21.63 17.41 2.34
CA ILE A 11 -20.83 16.44 1.55
C ILE A 11 -19.37 16.93 1.42
N LEU A 12 -19.16 18.24 1.25
CA LEU A 12 -17.83 18.86 1.19
C LEU A 12 -17.04 18.74 2.53
N ALA A 13 -17.75 18.69 3.66
CA ALA A 13 -17.15 18.52 4.99
C ALA A 13 -16.74 17.06 5.27
N LEU A 14 -17.40 16.07 4.65
CA LEU A 14 -17.03 14.65 4.79
C LEU A 14 -15.75 14.31 4.02
N SER A 15 -15.46 15.01 2.92
CA SER A 15 -14.23 14.80 2.14
C SER A 15 -12.94 15.31 2.80
N ALA A 16 -13.03 15.93 3.99
CA ALA A 16 -11.89 16.48 4.72
C ALA A 16 -11.38 15.58 5.87
N GLN A 17 -11.94 14.38 6.03
CA GLN A 17 -11.45 13.42 7.03
C GLN A 17 -10.17 12.76 6.50
N GLY A 18 -9.05 13.48 6.59
CA GLY A 18 -7.73 12.88 6.48
C GLY A 18 -7.63 11.76 7.51
N GLN A 19 -7.15 10.59 7.08
CA GLN A 19 -6.88 9.45 7.95
C GLN A 19 -6.08 9.91 9.16
N GLU A 20 -6.61 9.75 10.38
CA GLU A 20 -5.95 10.20 11.61
C GLU A 20 -4.82 9.22 11.98
N ILE A 21 -3.59 9.71 12.09
CA ILE A 21 -2.44 8.89 12.50
C ILE A 21 -2.62 8.49 13.97
N VAL A 22 -2.74 7.19 14.22
CA VAL A 22 -2.91 6.64 15.58
C VAL A 22 -1.55 6.49 16.27
N ASN A 23 -0.54 6.03 15.53
CA ASN A 23 0.82 5.89 16.04
C ASN A 23 1.80 6.74 15.24
N LYS A 24 2.08 7.93 15.77
CA LYS A 24 3.00 8.89 15.16
C LYS A 24 4.48 8.55 15.36
N ASP A 25 4.82 7.67 16.29
CA ASP A 25 6.20 7.33 16.67
C ASP A 25 6.35 5.81 16.78
N VAL A 26 6.72 5.14 15.68
CA VAL A 26 6.79 3.68 15.60
C VAL A 26 7.99 3.20 14.81
N LYS A 27 8.57 2.07 15.25
CA LYS A 27 9.61 1.35 14.52
C LYS A 27 9.23 -0.11 14.42
N PHE A 28 9.26 -0.65 13.21
CA PHE A 28 8.90 -2.04 12.95
C PHE A 28 9.82 -2.66 11.89
N THR A 29 9.93 -3.98 11.96
CA THR A 29 10.62 -4.81 10.96
C THR A 29 9.76 -6.03 10.71
N GLU A 30 9.37 -6.26 9.46
CA GLU A 30 8.42 -7.31 9.11
C GLU A 30 8.87 -8.09 7.85
N PRO A 31 8.64 -9.41 7.80
CA PRO A 31 8.88 -10.19 6.60
C PRO A 31 7.91 -9.78 5.50
N THR A 32 8.40 -9.70 4.27
CA THR A 32 7.57 -9.36 3.11
C THR A 32 7.00 -10.62 2.45
N TYR A 33 5.86 -10.50 1.76
CA TYR A 33 5.21 -11.63 1.10
C TYR A 33 4.93 -11.36 -0.39
N GLY A 34 5.07 -12.41 -1.20
CA GLY A 34 4.77 -12.37 -2.63
C GLY A 34 5.74 -11.54 -3.47
N VAL A 35 6.82 -11.05 -2.86
CA VAL A 35 7.78 -10.10 -3.46
C VAL A 35 9.21 -10.60 -3.37
N CYS A 36 10.13 -9.91 -4.06
CA CYS A 36 11.55 -10.26 -4.10
C CYS A 36 12.33 -9.86 -2.84
N SER A 37 11.87 -8.84 -2.10
CA SER A 37 12.35 -8.55 -0.75
C SER A 37 12.04 -9.72 0.18
N LYS A 38 12.78 -9.83 1.28
CA LYS A 38 12.52 -10.78 2.36
C LYS A 38 12.03 -10.10 3.63
N GLU A 39 12.46 -8.88 3.86
CA GLU A 39 12.19 -8.13 5.08
C GLU A 39 12.27 -6.64 4.80
N MET A 40 11.48 -5.84 5.52
CA MET A 40 11.56 -4.38 5.50
C MET A 40 11.56 -3.84 6.92
N SER A 41 12.34 -2.78 7.13
CA SER A 41 12.39 -2.03 8.39
C SER A 41 12.02 -0.59 8.12
N VAL A 42 11.16 -0.04 8.98
CA VAL A 42 10.68 1.35 8.89
C VAL A 42 10.72 1.99 10.26
N GLU A 43 11.13 3.25 10.31
CA GLU A 43 10.98 4.11 11.48
C GLU A 43 10.16 5.34 11.09
N VAL A 44 9.15 5.64 11.90
CA VAL A 44 8.26 6.80 11.79
C VAL A 44 8.44 7.63 13.05
N LYS A 45 8.56 8.96 12.91
CA LYS A 45 8.51 9.92 14.02
C LYS A 45 7.67 11.12 13.65
N ASP A 46 6.83 11.57 14.58
CA ASP A 46 5.86 12.65 14.39
C ASP A 46 5.06 12.51 13.06
N GLY A 47 4.67 11.28 12.72
CA GLY A 47 3.89 10.97 11.50
C GLY A 47 4.68 10.99 10.19
N LYS A 48 6.01 11.17 10.24
CA LYS A 48 6.90 11.19 9.09
C LYS A 48 7.85 9.99 9.07
N ILE A 49 8.17 9.49 7.89
CA ILE A 49 9.20 8.45 7.74
C ILE A 49 10.56 9.04 8.12
N VAL A 50 11.29 8.37 9.01
CA VAL A 50 12.67 8.68 9.38
C VAL A 50 13.65 7.80 8.62
N SER A 51 13.31 6.52 8.45
CA SER A 51 14.15 5.59 7.71
C SER A 51 13.35 4.45 7.09
N PHE A 52 13.86 3.91 5.99
CA PHE A 52 13.38 2.71 5.32
C PHE A 52 14.58 1.88 4.86
N SER A 53 14.54 0.57 5.11
CA SER A 53 15.49 -0.39 4.55
C SER A 53 14.79 -1.69 4.20
N ALA A 54 15.36 -2.42 3.24
CA ALA A 54 14.85 -3.71 2.80
C ALA A 54 15.99 -4.72 2.62
N VAL A 55 15.72 -5.99 2.93
CA VAL A 55 16.63 -7.10 2.68
C VAL A 55 16.26 -7.78 1.37
N ARG A 56 17.19 -7.79 0.40
CA ARG A 56 16.98 -8.23 -1.00
C ARG A 56 15.98 -7.35 -1.77
N GLY A 57 15.71 -7.73 -3.00
CA GLY A 57 14.86 -7.03 -3.95
C GLY A 57 15.64 -6.24 -5.00
N CYS A 58 14.99 -5.34 -5.73
CA CYS A 58 15.65 -4.52 -6.74
C CYS A 58 16.61 -3.53 -6.06
N PRO A 59 17.93 -3.69 -6.21
CA PRO A 59 18.90 -2.92 -5.42
C PRO A 59 18.84 -1.42 -5.76
N GLY A 60 18.66 -1.06 -7.03
CA GLY A 60 18.54 0.34 -7.45
C GLY A 60 17.28 1.01 -6.91
N ASN A 61 16.13 0.39 -7.10
CA ASN A 61 14.86 0.96 -6.67
C ASN A 61 14.76 1.07 -5.15
N LEU A 62 15.09 0.01 -4.40
CA LEU A 62 14.98 0.03 -2.94
C LEU A 62 15.98 0.98 -2.29
N LEU A 63 17.17 1.17 -2.89
CA LEU A 63 18.13 2.18 -2.46
C LEU A 63 17.68 3.61 -2.80
N ALA A 64 16.97 3.80 -3.91
CA ALA A 64 16.38 5.11 -4.22
C ALA A 64 15.28 5.46 -3.20
N ILE A 65 14.37 4.51 -2.92
CA ILE A 65 13.28 4.68 -1.96
C ILE A 65 13.82 4.97 -0.55
N SER A 66 14.87 4.28 -0.08
CA SER A 66 15.46 4.55 1.23
C SER A 66 16.01 5.97 1.40
N LYS A 67 16.34 6.64 0.28
CA LYS A 67 16.80 8.04 0.26
C LYS A 67 15.66 9.04 0.09
N LEU A 68 14.59 8.65 -0.60
CA LEU A 68 13.47 9.55 -0.93
C LEU A 68 12.45 9.66 0.20
N LEU A 69 12.19 8.59 0.94
CA LEU A 69 11.15 8.57 1.98
C LEU A 69 11.45 9.42 3.23
N PRO A 70 12.69 9.54 3.73
CA PRO A 70 12.95 10.32 4.94
C PRO A 70 12.40 11.75 4.87
N GLY A 71 11.62 12.14 5.88
CA GLY A 71 10.95 13.45 6.00
C GLY A 71 9.55 13.53 5.38
N MET A 72 9.13 12.53 4.60
CA MET A 72 7.79 12.47 4.01
C MET A 72 6.73 12.07 5.03
N GLU A 73 5.57 12.71 4.97
CA GLU A 73 4.37 12.30 5.72
C GLU A 73 3.95 10.89 5.32
N VAL A 74 3.62 10.03 6.30
CA VAL A 74 3.19 8.66 6.02
C VAL A 74 1.96 8.62 5.10
N SER A 75 0.98 9.51 5.31
CA SER A 75 -0.20 9.63 4.46
C SER A 75 0.16 9.86 2.98
N ARG A 76 1.15 10.74 2.73
CA ARG A 76 1.64 11.04 1.39
C ARG A 76 2.39 9.86 0.77
N VAL A 77 3.14 9.11 1.57
CA VAL A 77 3.84 7.90 1.11
C VAL A 77 2.83 6.84 0.69
N ILE A 78 1.78 6.63 1.49
CA ILE A 78 0.67 5.72 1.12
C ILE A 78 0.03 6.17 -0.18
N GLU A 79 -0.41 7.42 -0.28
CA GLU A 79 -1.04 7.95 -1.49
C GLU A 79 -0.19 7.77 -2.77
N LEU A 80 1.13 7.94 -2.66
CA LEU A 80 2.05 7.81 -3.79
C LEU A 80 2.35 6.37 -4.21
N LEU A 81 2.28 5.43 -3.25
CA LEU A 81 2.79 4.07 -3.44
C LEU A 81 1.68 3.00 -3.39
N ASP A 82 0.46 3.35 -3.02
CA ASP A 82 -0.69 2.45 -3.08
C ASP A 82 -0.91 1.98 -4.53
N ASP A 83 -1.44 0.76 -4.69
CA ASP A 83 -1.67 0.13 -6.00
C ASP A 83 -0.43 0.06 -6.92
N ASN A 84 0.78 0.12 -6.36
CA ASN A 84 2.02 -0.05 -7.11
C ASN A 84 2.36 -1.53 -7.26
N TYR A 85 1.91 -2.18 -8.34
CA TYR A 85 2.15 -3.60 -8.60
C TYR A 85 3.44 -3.87 -9.40
N CYS A 86 4.11 -4.99 -9.13
CA CYS A 86 5.36 -5.35 -9.81
C CYS A 86 5.19 -6.54 -10.75
N ALA A 87 5.66 -6.40 -11.99
CA ALA A 87 5.70 -7.50 -12.96
C ALA A 87 6.79 -8.54 -12.66
N GLY A 88 7.88 -8.15 -12.00
CA GLY A 88 9.01 -9.02 -11.69
C GLY A 88 8.95 -9.73 -10.32
N ALA A 89 7.78 -9.71 -9.66
CA ALA A 89 7.60 -10.31 -8.33
C ALA A 89 7.21 -11.80 -8.42
N PRO A 90 7.48 -12.61 -7.38
CA PRO A 90 6.96 -13.99 -7.29
C PRO A 90 5.44 -14.12 -7.46
N LEU A 91 4.66 -13.11 -7.01
CA LEU A 91 3.24 -12.96 -7.33
C LEU A 91 3.05 -11.79 -8.30
N GLU A 92 3.51 -12.00 -9.53
CA GLU A 92 3.49 -11.02 -10.62
C GLU A 92 2.11 -10.37 -10.81
N GLY A 93 2.09 -9.03 -10.90
CA GLY A 93 0.88 -8.26 -11.16
C GLY A 93 -0.09 -8.11 -9.99
N TYR A 94 0.19 -8.74 -8.84
CA TYR A 94 -0.69 -8.70 -7.67
C TYR A 94 -0.11 -7.97 -6.46
N THR A 95 1.21 -7.76 -6.41
CA THR A 95 1.86 -7.05 -5.30
C THR A 95 3.22 -6.50 -5.73
N SER A 96 3.82 -5.66 -4.88
CA SER A 96 5.20 -5.21 -4.98
C SER A 96 5.81 -4.97 -3.60
N CYS A 97 7.12 -4.71 -3.59
CA CYS A 97 7.80 -4.25 -2.39
C CYS A 97 7.14 -2.99 -1.80
N MET A 98 6.65 -2.08 -2.65
CA MET A 98 6.02 -0.84 -2.19
C MET A 98 4.58 -1.06 -1.72
N ASP A 99 3.84 -1.96 -2.37
CA ASP A 99 2.54 -2.43 -1.88
C ASP A 99 2.65 -3.06 -0.47
N ASN A 100 3.68 -3.89 -0.23
CA ASN A 100 3.92 -4.43 1.12
C ASN A 100 4.26 -3.31 2.11
N LEU A 101 5.06 -2.31 1.72
CA LEU A 101 5.37 -1.16 2.58
C LEU A 101 4.11 -0.37 2.95
N VAL A 102 3.22 -0.12 1.99
CA VAL A 102 1.96 0.60 2.21
C VAL A 102 1.07 -0.12 3.22
N GLU A 103 0.88 -1.43 3.05
CA GLU A 103 0.08 -2.22 3.98
C GLU A 103 0.69 -2.26 5.39
N MET A 104 2.02 -2.34 5.50
CA MET A 104 2.71 -2.24 6.79
C MET A 104 2.50 -0.88 7.44
N LEU A 105 2.53 0.23 6.67
CA LEU A 105 2.27 1.57 7.19
C LEU A 105 0.82 1.74 7.64
N LYS A 106 -0.15 1.28 6.85
CA LYS A 106 -1.58 1.28 7.23
C LYS A 106 -1.77 0.58 8.58
N TYR A 107 -1.17 -0.61 8.74
CA TYR A 107 -1.28 -1.38 9.97
C TYR A 107 -0.60 -0.72 11.18
N HIS A 108 0.69 -0.35 11.05
CA HIS A 108 1.46 0.12 12.20
C HIS A 108 1.23 1.59 12.57
N VAL A 109 0.78 2.42 11.63
CA VAL A 109 0.61 3.88 11.83
C VAL A 109 -0.85 4.27 12.03
N TYR A 110 -1.78 3.61 11.34
CA TYR A 110 -3.21 3.93 11.42
C TYR A 110 -4.03 2.89 12.18
N GLU A 111 -3.44 1.75 12.58
CA GLU A 111 -4.17 0.58 13.09
C GLU A 111 -5.29 0.14 12.13
N GLN A 112 -5.09 0.41 10.84
CA GLN A 112 -6.02 0.06 9.77
C GLN A 112 -5.46 -1.11 8.97
N GLY A 113 -6.32 -2.08 8.69
CA GLY A 113 -5.95 -3.36 8.10
C GLY A 113 -6.18 -4.49 9.10
N GLU A 114 -6.82 -5.57 8.63
CA GLU A 114 -6.95 -6.79 9.42
C GLU A 114 -5.53 -7.32 9.68
N GLY A 115 -5.11 -7.48 10.94
CA GLY A 115 -3.75 -7.91 11.26
C GLY A 115 -3.29 -9.16 10.49
N HIS A 116 -1.97 -9.24 10.30
CA HIS A 116 -1.24 -10.21 9.49
C HIS A 116 -1.56 -10.12 7.99
N ILE A 117 -0.60 -9.61 7.21
CA ILE A 117 -0.56 -9.68 5.73
C ILE A 117 -0.95 -11.08 5.20
N LYS A 118 -0.73 -12.13 6.00
CA LYS A 118 -1.12 -13.51 5.69
C LYS A 118 -2.64 -13.76 5.78
N GLU A 119 -3.35 -13.15 6.71
CA GLU A 119 -4.80 -13.27 6.88
C GLU A 119 -5.55 -12.37 5.89
N ILE A 120 -5.12 -11.10 5.72
CA ILE A 120 -5.59 -10.21 4.64
C ILE A 120 -5.48 -10.93 3.28
N ARG A 121 -4.32 -11.54 3.00
CA ARG A 121 -4.08 -12.22 1.71
C ARG A 121 -4.71 -13.61 1.63
N SER A 122 -4.96 -14.29 2.75
CA SER A 122 -5.79 -15.51 2.79
C SER A 122 -7.22 -15.17 2.38
N ASN A 123 -7.76 -14.06 2.89
CA ASN A 123 -9.08 -13.56 2.55
C ASN A 123 -9.17 -13.09 1.08
N GLN A 124 -8.13 -12.44 0.55
CA GLN A 124 -8.06 -12.05 -0.86
C GLN A 124 -7.90 -13.25 -1.82
N LYS A 125 -7.06 -14.24 -1.47
CA LYS A 125 -6.91 -15.49 -2.26
C LYS A 125 -8.13 -16.40 -2.18
N ALA A 126 -8.81 -16.47 -1.04
CA ALA A 126 -10.05 -17.23 -0.85
C ALA A 126 -11.21 -16.63 -1.65
N LYS A 127 -11.22 -15.30 -1.85
CA LYS A 127 -12.12 -14.58 -2.78
C LYS A 127 -11.64 -14.71 -4.23
N LYS A 128 -11.53 -15.96 -4.69
CA LYS A 128 -11.23 -16.34 -6.08
C LYS A 128 -12.17 -15.55 -7.01
N ARG A 129 -11.62 -14.54 -7.70
CA ARG A 129 -12.29 -13.45 -8.44
C ARG A 129 -12.77 -12.29 -7.55
N ILE A 130 -11.83 -11.45 -7.13
CA ILE A 130 -12.10 -10.01 -7.16
C ILE A 130 -11.48 -9.53 -8.46
N ASP A 131 -12.32 -8.93 -9.30
CA ASP A 131 -11.92 -8.21 -10.50
C ASP A 131 -11.08 -7.01 -10.07
N VAL A 132 -9.80 -7.23 -9.78
CA VAL A 132 -8.88 -6.15 -9.44
C VAL A 132 -8.64 -5.38 -10.73
N ALA A 133 -9.35 -4.27 -10.88
CA ALA A 133 -9.25 -3.40 -12.04
C ALA A 133 -7.84 -2.78 -12.07
N TYR A 134 -7.02 -3.20 -13.03
CA TYR A 134 -5.76 -2.53 -13.32
C TYR A 134 -6.05 -1.41 -14.32
N PHE A 135 -5.81 -0.14 -13.97
CA PHE A 135 -5.99 1.01 -14.87
C PHE A 135 -7.40 1.12 -15.51
N GLY A 136 -8.46 0.82 -14.75
CA GLY A 136 -9.82 0.82 -15.31
C GLY A 136 -10.08 -0.27 -16.36
N HIS A 137 -9.14 -1.21 -16.53
CA HIS A 137 -9.32 -2.41 -17.32
C HIS A 137 -9.63 -3.57 -16.36
N VAL A 138 -10.88 -4.05 -16.42
CA VAL A 138 -11.24 -5.32 -15.79
C VAL A 138 -10.51 -6.42 -16.56
N CYS A 139 -9.71 -7.22 -15.86
CA CYS A 139 -9.10 -8.42 -16.43
C CYS A 139 -10.21 -9.39 -16.84
N SER A 140 -10.64 -9.30 -18.10
CA SER A 140 -11.74 -10.09 -18.67
C SER A 140 -11.30 -11.49 -19.13
N GLY A 141 -10.04 -11.87 -18.87
CA GLY A 141 -9.47 -13.12 -19.37
C GLY A 141 -9.23 -13.14 -20.88
N CYS A 142 -9.15 -11.97 -21.53
CA CYS A 142 -9.02 -11.84 -22.99
C CYS A 142 -7.64 -12.24 -23.57
N GLY A 143 -6.66 -12.58 -22.72
CA GLY A 143 -5.34 -13.04 -23.16
C GLY A 143 -4.37 -11.95 -23.61
N ILE A 144 -4.69 -10.67 -23.42
CA ILE A 144 -3.80 -9.53 -23.76
C ILE A 144 -2.68 -9.37 -22.71
N CYS A 145 -2.95 -9.73 -21.46
CA CYS A 145 -1.95 -9.77 -20.41
C CYS A 145 -1.19 -11.11 -20.52
N ASN A 146 0.07 -11.09 -20.93
CA ASN A 146 0.96 -12.27 -20.96
C ASN A 146 1.32 -12.82 -19.57
N GLY A 147 0.49 -12.58 -18.55
CA GLY A 147 0.62 -13.20 -17.25
C GLY A 147 0.27 -14.68 -17.38
N LYS A 148 1.29 -15.52 -17.54
CA LYS A 148 1.13 -16.96 -17.31
C LYS A 148 0.92 -17.16 -15.82
N PHE A 149 -0.33 -17.29 -15.40
CA PHE A 149 -0.64 -17.79 -14.05
C PHE A 149 -0.24 -19.27 -14.00
N ALA A 150 1.00 -19.52 -13.57
CA ALA A 150 1.50 -20.85 -13.22
C ALA A 150 1.17 -21.16 -11.76
#